data_AF-A0A8T3MQ84-F1
#
_entry.id   AF-A0A8T3MQ84-F1
#
_cell.length_a   1.000
_cell.length_b   1.000
_cell.length_c   1.000
_cell.angle_alpha   90.00
_cell.angle_beta   90.00
_cell.angle_gamma   90.00
#
_symmetry.space_group_name_H-M   'P 1'
#
loop_
_entity.id
_entity.type
_entity.pdbx_description
1 polymer ?
#
loop_
_entity_poly.entity_id
_entity_poly.type
_entity_poly.pdbx_seq_one_letter_code
_entity_poly.pdbx_strand_id
1 'polypeptide(L)'
;MRTRLVTFLALLLAAVGLWLLAGGLPPIAVHPTPTVTSSEFATSRPPTTAFPATGASPPGARPIPDGYRVQVPRLRIDLPIKEGDFARDIDNQQTPEHAAFHLPGTRIPGEGSNSYIYAHARTGMFLSLWDARVGDDVIVAAPDGTQLGYVVSEVHPRIPYTEVNWAEPTPSERLTLQTSTGPNPQDPRFVVVAVPKRTRAAAGCPELCSLRVQEARRLPVRRAGGRASVRNLHPARARALRSPAAIATRPEGAMTRSKGAMTVAEAGRKGGATTAQRHGPEFYEQIGKKGGRTTAERHGSDFYEQIGKRGGQKVKELYGPRFYGKIGKIGGDAVSEKYGHEHFEEIGKKGGQKVAELIARGRQAS
;
A
#
# COMPACT_ATOMS: atom_id res chain seq x y z
N MET A 1 29.27 52.89 22.10
CA MET A 1 28.31 51.82 21.72
C MET A 1 28.06 50.77 22.82
N ARG A 2 29.03 50.45 23.70
CA ARG A 2 28.85 49.42 24.74
C ARG A 2 27.91 49.79 25.90
N THR A 3 27.80 51.07 26.25
CA THR A 3 26.91 51.52 27.35
C THR A 3 25.43 51.59 27.00
N ARG A 4 25.08 51.74 25.71
CA ARG A 4 23.67 51.75 25.26
C ARG A 4 23.08 50.34 25.10
N LEU A 5 23.92 49.31 24.95
CA LEU A 5 23.48 47.91 24.83
C LEU A 5 23.08 47.32 26.19
N VAL A 6 23.80 47.68 27.25
CA VAL A 6 23.54 47.18 28.62
C VAL A 6 22.25 47.77 29.20
N THR A 7 21.95 49.03 28.90
CA THR A 7 20.69 49.68 29.32
C THR A 7 19.47 49.11 28.60
N PHE A 8 19.59 48.71 27.33
CA PHE A 8 18.50 48.07 26.59
C PHE A 8 18.22 46.64 27.06
N LEU A 9 19.26 45.88 27.42
CA LEU A 9 19.09 44.51 27.92
C LEU A 9 18.48 44.48 29.34
N ALA A 10 18.81 45.44 30.19
CA ALA A 10 18.22 45.57 31.53
C ALA A 10 16.74 45.95 31.49
N LEU A 11 16.31 46.82 30.56
CA LEU A 11 14.90 47.18 30.37
C LEU A 11 14.06 46.02 29.79
N LEU A 12 14.65 45.18 28.94
CA LEU A 12 13.94 44.04 28.34
C LEU A 12 13.72 42.90 29.36
N LEU A 13 14.66 42.69 30.28
CA LEU A 13 14.50 41.74 31.38
C LEU A 13 13.48 42.20 32.44
N ALA A 14 13.38 43.51 32.69
CA ALA A 14 12.34 44.07 33.58
C ALA A 14 10.93 43.94 32.98
N ALA A 15 10.77 44.05 31.65
CA ALA A 15 9.47 43.90 30.98
C ALA A 15 8.98 42.43 30.93
N VAL A 16 9.89 41.45 30.84
CA VAL A 16 9.54 40.02 30.90
C VAL A 16 9.24 39.58 32.34
N GLY A 17 9.94 40.14 33.33
CA GLY A 17 9.68 39.88 34.75
C GLY A 17 8.31 40.38 35.22
N LEU A 18 7.82 41.49 34.67
CA LEU A 18 6.51 42.05 35.03
C LEU A 18 5.33 41.33 34.37
N TRP A 19 5.55 40.63 33.25
CA TRP A 19 4.51 39.81 32.59
C TRP A 19 4.31 38.45 33.27
N LEU A 20 5.36 37.92 33.92
CA LEU A 20 5.31 36.67 34.71
C LEU A 20 4.65 36.82 36.09
N LEU A 21 4.43 38.04 36.58
CA LEU A 21 3.80 38.32 37.88
C LEU A 21 2.31 38.74 37.77
N ALA A 22 1.77 38.95 36.56
CA ALA A 22 0.39 39.43 36.36
C ALA A 22 -0.49 38.52 35.48
N GLY A 23 0.05 37.42 34.94
CA GLY A 23 -0.71 36.45 34.13
C GLY A 23 -1.41 35.39 35.00
N GLY A 24 -2.58 35.71 35.54
CA GLY A 24 -3.41 34.77 36.28
C GLY A 24 -3.80 33.54 35.45
N LEU A 25 -3.69 32.37 36.06
CA LEU A 25 -4.21 31.10 35.54
C LEU A 25 -5.72 31.21 35.32
N PRO A 26 -6.27 30.80 34.15
CA PRO A 26 -7.72 30.68 34.01
C PRO A 26 -8.22 29.52 34.91
N PRO A 27 -9.42 29.65 35.50
CA PRO A 27 -9.98 28.62 36.37
C PRO A 27 -10.19 27.31 35.60
N ILE A 28 -9.74 26.21 36.19
CA ILE A 28 -10.01 24.85 35.75
C ILE A 28 -11.52 24.62 35.88
N ALA A 29 -12.22 24.53 34.75
CA ALA A 29 -13.58 24.03 34.72
C ALA A 29 -13.55 22.53 35.03
N VAL A 30 -13.87 22.19 36.28
CA VAL A 30 -14.13 20.82 36.71
C VAL A 30 -15.46 20.39 36.08
N HIS A 31 -15.38 19.66 34.97
CA HIS A 31 -16.55 18.96 34.44
C HIS A 31 -16.79 17.68 35.25
N PRO A 32 -18.04 17.39 35.68
CA PRO A 32 -18.35 16.16 36.38
C PRO A 32 -18.16 14.96 35.44
N THR A 33 -17.57 13.92 36.01
CA THR A 33 -17.46 12.56 35.51
C THR A 33 -18.80 12.10 34.91
N PRO A 34 -18.85 11.62 33.64
CA PRO A 34 -20.00 10.87 33.20
C PRO A 34 -19.98 9.50 33.89
N THR A 35 -20.87 9.33 34.86
CA THR A 35 -21.26 8.03 35.39
C THR A 35 -21.78 7.18 34.23
N VAL A 36 -21.06 6.12 33.88
CA VAL A 36 -21.54 5.12 32.94
C VAL A 36 -22.54 4.25 33.69
N THR A 37 -23.81 4.65 33.61
CA THR A 37 -24.94 3.78 33.94
C THR A 37 -25.01 2.68 32.90
N SER A 38 -24.72 1.45 33.31
CA SER A 38 -24.99 0.23 32.57
C SER A 38 -26.49 0.12 32.30
N SER A 39 -26.90 0.43 31.06
CA SER A 39 -28.25 0.13 30.56
C SER A 39 -28.19 -1.17 29.80
N GLU A 40 -28.74 -2.23 30.39
CA GLU A 40 -29.10 -3.44 29.69
C GLU A 40 -30.14 -3.11 28.61
N PHE A 41 -29.83 -3.39 27.35
CA PHE A 41 -30.86 -3.54 26.32
C PHE A 41 -30.46 -4.68 25.37
N ALA A 42 -31.14 -5.80 25.59
CA ALA A 42 -31.66 -6.77 24.63
C ALA A 42 -30.86 -7.07 23.36
N THR A 43 -30.30 -8.29 23.36
CA THR A 43 -30.34 -9.30 22.29
C THR A 43 -31.03 -8.89 20.98
N SER A 44 -30.23 -8.51 19.98
CA SER A 44 -30.50 -8.97 18.61
C SER A 44 -29.17 -9.24 17.92
N ARG A 45 -28.92 -10.54 17.70
CA ARG A 45 -27.78 -11.12 17.00
C ARG A 45 -27.72 -10.58 15.56
N PRO A 46 -26.66 -9.88 15.11
CA PRO A 46 -26.42 -9.73 13.68
C PRO A 46 -25.98 -11.10 13.14
N PRO A 47 -26.34 -11.47 11.90
CA PRO A 47 -25.90 -12.73 11.33
C PRO A 47 -24.38 -12.75 11.29
N THR A 48 -23.80 -13.81 11.85
CA THR A 48 -22.40 -14.18 11.70
C THR A 48 -22.11 -14.36 10.21
N THR A 49 -21.68 -13.31 9.53
CA THR A 49 -20.81 -13.48 8.39
C THR A 49 -19.43 -13.69 8.96
N ALA A 50 -19.04 -14.96 9.06
CA ALA A 50 -17.68 -15.34 9.40
C ALA A 50 -16.73 -14.65 8.42
N PHE A 51 -15.99 -13.66 8.89
CA PHE A 51 -14.77 -13.25 8.21
C PHE A 51 -13.81 -14.43 8.25
N PRO A 52 -13.37 -15.00 7.11
CA PRO A 52 -12.29 -15.96 7.16
C PRO A 52 -11.05 -15.24 7.66
N ALA A 53 -10.63 -15.61 8.87
CA ALA A 53 -9.30 -15.35 9.37
C ALA A 53 -8.33 -16.22 8.58
N THR A 54 -7.75 -15.66 7.51
CA THR A 54 -6.63 -16.30 6.83
C THR A 54 -5.67 -15.25 6.31
N GLY A 55 -4.70 -14.86 7.15
CA GLY A 55 -3.42 -14.28 6.72
C GLY A 55 -2.49 -15.35 6.16
N ALA A 56 -3.02 -16.28 5.37
CA ALA A 56 -2.22 -17.16 4.53
C ALA A 56 -2.40 -16.66 3.10
N SER A 57 -1.29 -16.46 2.37
CA SER A 57 -1.34 -16.38 0.92
C SER A 57 -2.26 -17.47 0.40
N PRO A 58 -3.25 -17.17 -0.47
CA PRO A 58 -4.11 -18.20 -0.98
C PRO A 58 -3.24 -19.30 -1.61
N PRO A 59 -3.46 -20.58 -1.28
CA PRO A 59 -2.77 -21.67 -1.96
C PRO A 59 -3.10 -21.55 -3.46
N GLY A 60 -2.09 -21.41 -4.31
CA GLY A 60 -2.26 -21.46 -5.77
C GLY A 60 -1.73 -20.28 -6.60
N ALA A 61 -0.92 -19.35 -6.07
CA ALA A 61 -0.16 -18.45 -6.93
C ALA A 61 0.90 -19.26 -7.71
N ARG A 62 0.64 -19.47 -9.00
CA ARG A 62 1.51 -20.20 -9.91
C ARG A 62 2.52 -19.23 -10.55
N PRO A 63 3.69 -19.71 -10.98
CA PRO A 63 4.60 -18.92 -11.80
C PRO A 63 3.90 -18.35 -13.03
N ILE A 64 4.22 -17.12 -13.42
CA ILE A 64 3.69 -16.55 -14.66
C ILE A 64 4.25 -17.35 -15.86
N PRO A 65 3.39 -17.79 -16.80
CA PRO A 65 3.87 -18.37 -18.05
C PRO A 65 4.64 -17.36 -18.90
N ASP A 66 5.48 -17.86 -19.80
CA ASP A 66 6.11 -17.01 -20.82
C ASP A 66 5.07 -16.42 -21.79
N GLY A 67 5.42 -15.29 -22.40
CA GLY A 67 4.61 -14.63 -23.44
C GLY A 67 3.76 -13.45 -22.95
N TYR A 68 3.73 -13.19 -21.65
CA TYR A 68 3.15 -11.96 -21.12
C TYR A 68 4.01 -10.74 -21.48
N ARG A 69 3.38 -9.57 -21.61
CA ARG A 69 4.05 -8.30 -21.93
C ARG A 69 3.36 -7.13 -21.24
N VAL A 70 4.13 -6.26 -20.62
CA VAL A 70 3.64 -5.02 -19.97
C VAL A 70 3.94 -3.81 -20.84
N GLN A 71 2.94 -2.96 -21.01
CA GLN A 71 3.02 -1.74 -21.79
C GLN A 71 2.48 -0.55 -21.00
N VAL A 72 3.22 0.55 -21.03
CA VAL A 72 2.76 1.86 -20.54
C VAL A 72 3.00 2.87 -21.66
N PRO A 73 2.06 3.04 -22.61
CA PRO A 73 2.31 3.73 -23.87
C PRO A 73 2.86 5.15 -23.71
N ARG A 74 2.28 5.94 -22.79
CA ARG A 74 2.74 7.32 -22.54
C ARG A 74 4.20 7.38 -22.09
N LEU A 75 4.65 6.36 -21.36
CA LEU A 75 6.01 6.25 -20.83
C LEU A 75 6.95 5.49 -21.75
N ARG A 76 6.46 5.03 -22.92
CA ARG A 76 7.21 4.20 -23.89
C ARG A 76 7.82 2.95 -23.26
N ILE A 77 7.11 2.37 -22.29
CA ILE A 77 7.47 1.08 -21.71
C ILE A 77 6.78 0.01 -22.53
N ASP A 78 7.56 -0.95 -23.02
CA ASP A 78 7.06 -2.15 -23.69
C ASP A 78 8.04 -3.30 -23.47
N LEU A 79 7.74 -4.15 -22.48
CA LEU A 79 8.64 -5.20 -22.01
C LEU A 79 7.95 -6.56 -21.93
N PRO A 80 8.63 -7.66 -22.31
CA PRO A 80 8.17 -8.99 -21.94
C PRO A 80 8.18 -9.15 -20.42
N ILE A 81 7.21 -9.87 -19.88
CA ILE A 81 7.16 -10.26 -18.47
C ILE A 81 7.65 -11.70 -18.36
N LYS A 82 8.59 -11.94 -17.44
CA LYS A 82 9.09 -13.26 -17.07
C LYS A 82 8.84 -13.53 -15.60
N GLU A 83 8.92 -14.77 -15.16
CA GLU A 83 8.92 -15.08 -13.73
C GLU A 83 10.22 -14.61 -13.08
N GLY A 84 10.08 -13.90 -11.96
CA GLY A 84 11.19 -13.47 -11.12
C GLY A 84 11.87 -14.64 -10.39
N ASP A 85 13.06 -14.38 -9.87
CA ASP A 85 13.78 -15.33 -9.02
C ASP A 85 14.37 -14.56 -7.85
N PHE A 86 13.96 -14.88 -6.61
CA PHE A 86 14.40 -14.15 -5.43
C PHE A 86 15.91 -14.21 -5.21
N ALA A 87 16.52 -15.39 -5.41
CA ALA A 87 17.94 -15.57 -5.19
C ALA A 87 18.77 -14.79 -6.20
N ARG A 88 18.38 -14.84 -7.48
CA ARG A 88 19.04 -14.08 -8.54
C ARG A 88 18.80 -12.58 -8.41
N ASP A 89 17.53 -12.17 -8.27
CA ASP A 89 17.12 -10.79 -8.48
C ASP A 89 17.26 -9.93 -7.22
N ILE A 90 17.01 -10.51 -6.04
CA ILE A 90 17.05 -9.78 -4.77
C ILE A 90 18.36 -10.05 -4.03
N ASP A 91 18.70 -11.32 -3.79
CA ASP A 91 19.85 -11.66 -2.96
C ASP A 91 21.18 -11.35 -3.69
N ASN A 92 21.28 -11.74 -4.96
CA ASN A 92 22.47 -11.52 -5.77
C ASN A 92 22.42 -10.19 -6.56
N GLN A 93 21.26 -9.53 -6.63
CA GLN A 93 21.05 -8.28 -7.39
C GLN A 93 21.43 -8.40 -8.87
N GLN A 94 21.19 -9.58 -9.45
CA GLN A 94 21.50 -9.92 -10.84
C GLN A 94 20.22 -10.00 -11.68
N THR A 95 19.29 -9.07 -11.50
CA THR A 95 18.09 -9.01 -12.33
C THR A 95 18.48 -8.80 -13.80
N PRO A 96 18.06 -9.69 -14.72
CA PRO A 96 18.42 -9.54 -16.13
C PRO A 96 17.85 -8.26 -16.75
N GLU A 97 18.51 -7.77 -17.79
CA GLU A 97 18.02 -6.64 -18.58
C GLU A 97 16.98 -7.08 -19.63
N HIS A 98 16.30 -6.12 -20.24
CA HIS A 98 15.34 -6.30 -21.35
C HIS A 98 14.03 -7.05 -21.03
N ALA A 99 13.72 -7.28 -19.75
CA ALA A 99 12.45 -7.84 -19.32
C ALA A 99 11.96 -7.17 -18.03
N ALA A 100 10.65 -7.24 -17.80
CA ALA A 100 10.05 -7.06 -16.50
C ALA A 100 9.83 -8.42 -15.85
N PHE A 101 9.74 -8.46 -14.53
CA PHE A 101 9.66 -9.68 -13.76
C PHE A 101 8.43 -9.68 -12.87
N HIS A 102 7.64 -10.74 -12.96
CA HIS A 102 6.58 -11.02 -12.03
C HIS A 102 7.17 -11.53 -10.71
N LEU A 103 6.72 -11.00 -9.59
CA LEU A 103 7.18 -11.40 -8.27
C LEU A 103 6.60 -12.77 -7.90
N PRO A 104 7.45 -13.77 -7.61
CA PRO A 104 6.97 -15.10 -7.28
C PRO A 104 6.06 -15.10 -6.05
N GLY A 105 4.92 -15.78 -6.16
CA GLY A 105 3.91 -15.86 -5.10
C GLY A 105 2.83 -14.78 -5.14
N THR A 106 2.94 -13.79 -6.04
CA THR A 106 1.83 -12.87 -6.35
C THR A 106 0.92 -13.45 -7.45
N ARG A 107 -0.27 -12.88 -7.66
CA ARG A 107 -1.19 -13.40 -8.67
C ARG A 107 -0.77 -12.98 -10.08
N ILE A 108 -1.07 -13.82 -11.06
CA ILE A 108 -0.92 -13.46 -12.47
C ILE A 108 -1.90 -12.33 -12.80
N PRO A 109 -1.50 -11.30 -13.58
CA PRO A 109 -2.41 -10.23 -13.99
C PRO A 109 -3.71 -10.79 -14.59
N GLY A 110 -4.87 -10.27 -14.17
CA GLY A 110 -6.19 -10.77 -14.60
C GLY A 110 -6.80 -11.89 -13.75
N GLU A 111 -6.04 -12.53 -12.84
CA GLU A 111 -6.58 -13.56 -11.93
C GLU A 111 -7.17 -12.98 -10.61
N GLY A 112 -7.31 -11.66 -10.52
CA GLY A 112 -7.67 -10.98 -9.27
C GLY A 112 -6.49 -10.77 -8.31
N SER A 113 -6.78 -10.23 -7.12
CA SER A 113 -5.77 -9.89 -6.10
C SER A 113 -4.65 -8.99 -6.64
N ASN A 114 -3.50 -8.95 -5.97
CA ASN A 114 -2.35 -8.16 -6.36
C ASN A 114 -1.42 -8.96 -7.26
N SER A 115 -1.12 -8.41 -8.43
CA SER A 115 -0.01 -8.85 -9.27
C SER A 115 1.13 -7.85 -9.18
N TYR A 116 2.34 -8.32 -8.91
CA TYR A 116 3.48 -7.45 -8.66
C TYR A 116 4.55 -7.64 -9.73
N ILE A 117 4.85 -6.57 -10.47
CA ILE A 117 5.82 -6.58 -11.57
C ILE A 117 6.94 -5.60 -11.24
N TYR A 118 8.19 -6.01 -11.38
CA TYR A 118 9.37 -5.17 -11.15
C TYR A 118 10.34 -5.20 -12.34
N ALA A 119 11.06 -4.10 -12.54
CA ALA A 119 12.16 -4.05 -13.51
C ALA A 119 13.17 -2.96 -13.14
N HIS A 120 14.35 -3.03 -13.74
CA HIS A 120 15.40 -2.02 -13.55
C HIS A 120 14.96 -0.61 -13.97
N ALA A 121 15.48 0.38 -13.25
CA ALA A 121 15.39 1.79 -13.64
C ALA A 121 16.46 2.11 -14.71
N ARG A 122 16.32 1.49 -15.88
CA ARG A 122 17.20 1.70 -17.05
C ARG A 122 16.40 2.17 -18.27
N THR A 123 17.07 2.87 -19.18
CA THR A 123 16.47 3.30 -20.46
C THR A 123 15.92 2.10 -21.22
N GLY A 124 14.69 2.22 -21.71
CA GLY A 124 13.97 1.10 -22.36
C GLY A 124 13.37 0.09 -21.38
N MET A 125 13.52 0.31 -20.07
CA MET A 125 12.87 -0.48 -19.02
C MET A 125 11.97 0.41 -18.16
N PHE A 126 11.97 0.23 -16.83
CA PHE A 126 11.09 0.96 -15.93
C PHE A 126 11.65 2.33 -15.48
N LEU A 127 12.76 2.82 -16.05
CA LEU A 127 13.26 4.17 -15.72
C LEU A 127 12.18 5.25 -15.91
N SER A 128 11.42 5.17 -17.00
CA SER A 128 10.36 6.14 -17.28
C SER A 128 9.13 6.00 -16.37
N LEU A 129 9.04 4.96 -15.52
CA LEU A 129 8.02 4.93 -14.46
C LEU A 129 8.14 6.11 -13.50
N TRP A 130 9.33 6.71 -13.37
CA TRP A 130 9.50 7.92 -12.56
C TRP A 130 8.62 9.09 -13.01
N ASP A 131 8.22 9.10 -14.29
CA ASP A 131 7.33 10.10 -14.86
C ASP A 131 5.85 9.66 -14.86
N ALA A 132 5.51 8.50 -14.26
CA ALA A 132 4.15 7.96 -14.22
C ALA A 132 3.18 8.92 -13.51
N ARG A 133 1.94 8.93 -13.97
CA ARG A 133 0.86 9.80 -13.48
C ARG A 133 -0.40 8.98 -13.26
N VAL A 134 -1.19 9.41 -12.28
CA VAL A 134 -2.56 8.91 -12.11
C VAL A 134 -3.34 9.16 -13.41
N GLY A 135 -4.04 8.14 -13.89
CA GLY A 135 -4.74 8.15 -15.17
C GLY A 135 -3.94 7.56 -16.34
N ASP A 136 -2.66 7.22 -16.15
CA ASP A 136 -1.90 6.53 -17.19
C ASP A 136 -2.46 5.14 -17.47
N ASP A 137 -2.47 4.80 -18.75
CA ASP A 137 -2.89 3.49 -19.21
C ASP A 137 -1.75 2.48 -19.07
N VAL A 138 -2.04 1.36 -18.42
CA VAL A 138 -1.16 0.19 -18.38
C VAL A 138 -1.89 -0.96 -19.06
N ILE A 139 -1.22 -1.63 -19.98
CA ILE A 139 -1.77 -2.76 -20.72
C ILE A 139 -0.88 -3.97 -20.44
N VAL A 140 -1.49 -5.07 -20.02
CA VAL A 140 -0.81 -6.37 -19.94
C VAL A 140 -1.38 -7.27 -21.03
N ALA A 141 -0.56 -7.59 -22.02
CA ALA A 141 -0.89 -8.57 -23.04
C ALA A 141 -0.55 -9.97 -22.54
N ALA A 142 -1.49 -10.89 -22.63
CA ALA A 142 -1.32 -12.30 -22.31
C ALA A 142 -0.99 -13.13 -23.57
N PRO A 143 -0.43 -14.34 -23.43
CA PRO A 143 0.02 -15.15 -24.57
C PRO A 143 -1.10 -15.59 -25.52
N ASP A 144 -2.34 -15.64 -25.02
CA ASP A 144 -3.55 -15.98 -25.77
C ASP A 144 -4.08 -14.80 -26.62
N GLY A 145 -3.41 -13.64 -26.58
CA GLY A 145 -3.82 -12.41 -27.26
C GLY A 145 -4.75 -11.53 -26.44
N THR A 146 -5.15 -11.95 -25.23
CA THR A 146 -5.97 -11.13 -24.34
C THR A 146 -5.20 -9.88 -23.91
N GLN A 147 -5.86 -8.71 -23.95
CA GLN A 147 -5.31 -7.45 -23.46
C GLN A 147 -6.03 -7.02 -22.19
N LEU A 148 -5.32 -7.05 -21.07
CA LEU A 148 -5.80 -6.62 -19.77
C LEU A 148 -5.47 -5.13 -19.60
N GLY A 149 -6.50 -4.29 -19.60
CA GLY A 149 -6.35 -2.86 -19.41
C GLY A 149 -6.41 -2.47 -17.94
N TYR A 150 -5.45 -1.68 -17.48
CA TYR A 150 -5.39 -1.06 -16.17
C TYR A 150 -5.20 0.45 -16.30
N VAL A 151 -5.57 1.18 -15.26
CA VAL A 151 -5.34 2.62 -15.13
C VAL A 151 -4.59 2.88 -13.84
N VAL A 152 -3.52 3.67 -13.91
CA VAL A 152 -2.75 4.08 -12.74
C VAL A 152 -3.67 4.86 -11.80
N SER A 153 -3.84 4.35 -10.58
CA SER A 153 -4.63 4.97 -9.52
C SER A 153 -3.75 5.70 -8.51
N GLU A 154 -2.52 5.23 -8.28
CA GLU A 154 -1.60 5.79 -7.29
C GLU A 154 -0.16 5.75 -7.78
N VAL A 155 0.62 6.76 -7.39
CA VAL A 155 2.05 6.85 -7.66
C VAL A 155 2.74 7.20 -6.35
N HIS A 156 3.70 6.37 -5.95
CA HIS A 156 4.44 6.45 -4.71
C HIS A 156 5.94 6.58 -5.01
N PRO A 157 6.46 7.81 -5.11
CA PRO A 157 7.80 8.04 -5.64
C PRO A 157 8.96 7.57 -4.76
N ARG A 158 8.71 7.40 -3.45
CA ARG A 158 9.73 7.05 -2.45
C ARG A 158 9.13 6.18 -1.36
N ILE A 159 9.14 4.88 -1.58
CA ILE A 159 8.82 3.87 -0.57
C ILE A 159 10.13 3.33 0.03
N PRO A 160 10.31 3.31 1.35
CA PRO A 160 11.50 2.71 1.97
C PRO A 160 11.68 1.25 1.55
N TYR A 161 12.93 0.81 1.34
CA TYR A 161 13.21 -0.58 0.92
C TYR A 161 12.74 -1.64 1.93
N THR A 162 12.53 -1.26 3.19
CA THR A 162 12.02 -2.12 4.27
C THR A 162 10.52 -2.34 4.22
N GLU A 163 9.78 -1.56 3.43
CA GLU A 163 8.33 -1.64 3.34
C GLU A 163 7.92 -2.64 2.25
N VAL A 164 7.68 -3.88 2.67
CA VAL A 164 7.46 -5.03 1.76
C VAL A 164 5.98 -5.43 1.60
N ASN A 165 5.07 -4.77 2.32
CA ASN A 165 3.63 -5.04 2.28
C ASN A 165 2.97 -4.73 0.92
N TRP A 166 3.66 -4.02 0.02
CA TRP A 166 3.18 -3.71 -1.33
C TRP A 166 2.97 -4.94 -2.22
N ALA A 167 3.56 -6.09 -1.87
CA ALA A 167 3.39 -7.36 -2.53
C ALA A 167 2.26 -8.23 -1.94
N GLU A 168 1.61 -7.79 -0.85
CA GLU A 168 0.58 -8.58 -0.19
C GLU A 168 -0.66 -8.77 -1.07
N PRO A 169 -1.41 -9.88 -0.91
CA PRO A 169 -2.68 -10.09 -1.58
C PRO A 169 -3.68 -8.98 -1.26
N THR A 170 -4.52 -8.62 -2.24
CA THR A 170 -5.58 -7.62 -2.06
C THR A 170 -6.97 -8.22 -2.28
N PRO A 171 -8.02 -7.65 -1.65
CA PRO A 171 -9.40 -8.14 -1.84
C PRO A 171 -9.91 -7.99 -3.28
N SER A 172 -9.38 -7.02 -4.00
CA SER A 172 -9.70 -6.75 -5.40
C SER A 172 -8.45 -6.82 -6.26
N GLU A 173 -8.65 -6.96 -7.56
CA GLU A 173 -7.57 -6.94 -8.54
C GLU A 173 -6.84 -5.60 -8.54
N ARG A 174 -5.50 -5.67 -8.59
CA ARG A 174 -4.61 -4.54 -8.86
C ARG A 174 -3.30 -5.05 -9.47
N LEU A 175 -2.65 -4.16 -10.20
CA LEU A 175 -1.30 -4.34 -10.72
C LEU A 175 -0.38 -3.34 -10.02
N THR A 176 0.69 -3.85 -9.42
CA THR A 176 1.72 -3.04 -8.75
C THR A 176 3.01 -3.10 -9.57
N LEU A 177 3.47 -1.95 -10.06
CA LEU A 177 4.72 -1.84 -10.81
C LEU A 177 5.79 -1.20 -9.93
N GLN A 178 6.98 -1.79 -9.86
CA GLN A 178 8.08 -1.29 -9.02
C GLN A 178 9.38 -1.09 -9.82
N THR A 179 10.07 0.02 -9.56
CA THR A 179 11.47 0.18 -9.94
C THR A 179 12.31 0.81 -8.83
N SER A 180 13.63 0.80 -8.98
CA SER A 180 14.56 1.44 -8.05
C SER A 180 14.60 2.96 -8.27
N THR A 181 14.95 3.73 -7.23
CA THR A 181 15.22 5.18 -7.36
C THR A 181 16.71 5.52 -7.43
N GLY A 182 17.58 4.52 -7.29
CA GLY A 182 19.03 4.65 -7.38
C GLY A 182 19.74 3.30 -7.45
N PRO A 183 21.08 3.30 -7.50
CA PRO A 183 21.90 2.10 -7.70
C PRO A 183 22.10 1.26 -6.43
N ASN A 184 21.83 1.79 -5.24
CA ASN A 184 22.08 1.09 -3.99
C ASN A 184 20.88 0.20 -3.60
N PRO A 185 21.12 -0.92 -2.90
CA PRO A 185 20.04 -1.82 -2.48
C PRO A 185 19.05 -1.18 -1.52
N GLN A 186 19.53 -0.20 -0.74
CA GLN A 186 18.78 0.54 0.26
C GLN A 186 18.07 1.77 -0.31
N ASP A 187 18.32 2.11 -1.58
CA ASP A 187 17.63 3.23 -2.20
C ASP A 187 16.12 2.96 -2.21
N PRO A 188 15.29 3.99 -2.00
CA PRO A 188 13.84 3.83 -2.02
C PRO A 188 13.35 3.19 -3.32
N ARG A 189 12.18 2.55 -3.24
CA ARG A 189 11.46 2.04 -4.40
C ARG A 189 10.50 3.09 -4.91
N PHE A 190 10.36 3.14 -6.23
CA PHE A 190 9.29 3.86 -6.90
C PHE A 190 8.20 2.84 -7.22
N VAL A 191 7.00 3.06 -6.66
CA VAL A 191 5.88 2.12 -6.80
C VAL A 191 4.72 2.82 -7.50
N VAL A 192 4.15 2.15 -8.49
CA VAL A 192 2.95 2.59 -9.21
C VAL A 192 1.87 1.53 -9.00
N VAL A 193 0.69 1.97 -8.61
CA VAL A 193 -0.49 1.12 -8.46
C VAL A 193 -1.44 1.40 -9.61
N ALA A 194 -1.86 0.35 -10.30
CA ALA A 194 -2.89 0.41 -11.32
C ALA A 194 -4.04 -0.55 -10.98
N VAL A 195 -5.26 -0.12 -11.26
CA VAL A 195 -6.48 -0.91 -11.06
C VAL A 195 -7.07 -1.27 -12.40
N PRO A 196 -7.81 -2.39 -12.54
CA PRO A 196 -8.42 -2.75 -13.81
C PRO A 196 -9.26 -1.60 -14.35
N LYS A 197 -9.08 -1.29 -15.63
CA LYS A 197 -10.03 -0.44 -16.34
C LYS A 197 -11.35 -1.19 -16.31
N ARG A 198 -12.39 -0.53 -15.82
CA ARG A 198 -13.75 -1.02 -15.99
C ARG A 198 -14.00 -1.12 -17.49
N THR A 199 -13.82 -2.32 -18.04
CA THR A 199 -14.39 -2.63 -19.34
C THR A 199 -15.89 -2.49 -19.14
N ARG A 200 -16.50 -1.66 -19.97
CA ARG A 200 -17.95 -1.67 -20.14
C ARG A 200 -18.29 -2.97 -20.88
N ALA A 201 -18.05 -4.11 -20.24
CA ALA A 201 -18.72 -5.33 -20.62
C ALA A 201 -20.20 -5.00 -20.53
N ALA A 202 -20.90 -5.20 -21.65
CA ALA A 202 -22.33 -5.00 -21.75
C ALA A 202 -22.97 -5.49 -20.45
N ALA A 203 -23.69 -4.60 -19.76
CA ALA A 203 -24.55 -4.98 -18.67
C ALA A 203 -25.41 -6.11 -19.22
N GLY A 204 -25.10 -7.35 -18.81
CA GLY A 204 -25.92 -8.50 -19.11
C GLY A 204 -27.28 -8.17 -18.54
N CYS A 205 -28.25 -7.91 -19.42
CA CYS A 205 -29.63 -8.21 -19.10
C CYS A 205 -29.61 -9.64 -18.53
N PRO A 206 -30.05 -9.88 -17.28
CA PRO A 206 -30.25 -11.24 -16.84
C PRO A 206 -31.19 -11.90 -17.83
N GLU A 207 -30.72 -13.01 -18.40
CA GLU A 207 -31.41 -13.87 -19.32
C GLU A 207 -32.66 -14.46 -18.62
N LEU A 208 -33.75 -13.68 -18.63
CA LEU A 208 -35.09 -14.10 -18.20
C LEU A 208 -36.15 -13.70 -19.24
N CYS A 209 -35.79 -13.71 -20.53
CA CYS A 209 -36.76 -13.49 -21.59
C CYS A 209 -36.61 -14.51 -22.72
N SER A 210 -36.66 -15.80 -22.39
CA SER A 210 -36.82 -16.86 -23.38
C SER A 210 -37.39 -18.14 -22.75
N LEU A 211 -38.59 -18.07 -22.18
CA LEU A 211 -39.42 -19.27 -21.90
C LEU A 211 -40.87 -18.88 -21.64
N ARG A 212 -41.56 -18.40 -22.67
CA ARG A 212 -43.01 -18.57 -22.89
C ARG A 212 -43.43 -17.85 -24.17
N VAL A 213 -43.26 -18.48 -25.32
CA VAL A 213 -44.27 -18.52 -26.41
C VAL A 213 -43.96 -19.75 -27.26
N GLN A 214 -44.34 -20.94 -26.78
CA GLN A 214 -44.73 -22.03 -27.67
C GLN A 214 -46.20 -22.29 -27.36
N GLU A 215 -47.08 -21.68 -28.16
CA GLU A 215 -48.37 -22.21 -28.59
C GLU A 215 -49.18 -21.08 -29.21
N ALA A 216 -49.25 -21.07 -30.55
CA ALA A 216 -50.45 -20.72 -31.31
C ALA A 216 -50.10 -20.74 -32.80
N ARG A 217 -50.00 -21.95 -33.37
CA ARG A 217 -50.34 -22.13 -34.79
C ARG A 217 -51.85 -22.16 -34.90
N ARG A 218 -52.45 -21.21 -35.62
CA ARG A 218 -53.62 -21.39 -36.51
C ARG A 218 -53.98 -20.06 -37.22
N LEU A 219 -54.00 -20.15 -38.56
CA LEU A 219 -54.41 -19.25 -39.67
C LEU A 219 -55.74 -18.46 -39.47
N PRO A 220 -56.24 -17.61 -40.43
CA PRO A 220 -55.69 -17.14 -41.71
C PRO A 220 -55.81 -15.60 -42.02
N VAL A 221 -55.20 -15.24 -43.16
CA VAL A 221 -55.27 -14.01 -43.98
C VAL A 221 -56.67 -13.40 -44.17
N ARG A 222 -56.77 -12.05 -44.09
CA ARG A 222 -57.71 -11.25 -44.91
C ARG A 222 -57.18 -9.84 -45.26
N ARG A 223 -57.45 -9.45 -46.50
CA ARG A 223 -57.19 -8.19 -47.23
C ARG A 223 -58.18 -7.07 -46.87
N ALA A 224 -57.70 -5.81 -46.82
CA ALA A 224 -58.34 -4.55 -47.25
C ALA A 224 -57.39 -3.41 -46.81
N GLY A 225 -56.98 -2.41 -47.58
CA GLY A 225 -57.70 -1.60 -48.57
C GLY A 225 -58.08 -0.26 -47.92
N GLY A 226 -57.33 0.83 -48.19
CA GLY A 226 -57.68 2.16 -47.67
C GLY A 226 -56.67 3.27 -48.01
N ARG A 227 -56.95 4.02 -49.08
CA ARG A 227 -56.32 5.30 -49.46
C ARG A 227 -56.91 6.46 -48.64
N ALA A 228 -56.10 7.46 -48.30
CA ALA A 228 -56.40 8.90 -48.23
C ALA A 228 -55.20 9.61 -47.54
N SER A 229 -54.80 10.84 -47.80
CA SER A 229 -55.05 11.84 -48.84
C SER A 229 -54.00 12.94 -48.57
N VAL A 230 -53.36 13.44 -49.61
CA VAL A 230 -52.38 14.54 -49.56
C VAL A 230 -53.14 15.87 -49.50
N ARG A 231 -52.79 16.76 -48.57
CA ARG A 231 -52.87 18.21 -48.82
C ARG A 231 -51.68 18.95 -48.20
N ASN A 232 -51.03 19.68 -49.10
CA ASN A 232 -49.91 20.60 -48.93
C ASN A 232 -50.24 21.77 -47.99
N LEU A 233 -49.20 22.41 -47.45
CA LEU A 233 -48.83 23.81 -47.75
C LEU A 233 -47.61 24.24 -46.91
N HIS A 234 -46.47 24.43 -47.58
CA HIS A 234 -45.41 25.40 -47.24
C HIS A 234 -45.73 26.74 -47.95
N PRO A 235 -45.01 27.88 -47.82
CA PRO A 235 -43.70 28.12 -47.18
C PRO A 235 -43.55 29.46 -46.39
N ALA A 236 -42.30 29.68 -45.92
CA ALA A 236 -41.57 30.96 -45.81
C ALA A 236 -41.80 31.86 -44.58
N ARG A 237 -40.73 32.05 -43.79
CA ARG A 237 -39.97 33.33 -43.81
C ARG A 237 -38.66 33.22 -43.02
N ALA A 238 -37.58 33.60 -43.70
CA ALA A 238 -36.26 33.81 -43.15
C ALA A 238 -36.12 35.21 -42.56
N ARG A 239 -35.01 35.39 -41.80
CA ARG A 239 -34.25 36.62 -41.49
C ARG A 239 -34.44 37.19 -40.09
N ALA A 240 -33.38 37.11 -39.28
CA ALA A 240 -32.63 38.29 -38.86
C ALA A 240 -31.27 37.91 -38.27
N LEU A 241 -30.22 38.26 -39.01
CA LEU A 241 -28.83 38.36 -38.57
C LEU A 241 -28.72 39.46 -37.49
N ARG A 242 -27.99 39.20 -36.40
CA ARG A 242 -27.47 40.23 -35.50
C ARG A 242 -25.98 40.41 -35.77
N SER A 243 -25.59 41.63 -36.14
CA SER A 243 -24.21 42.08 -36.33
C SER A 243 -23.43 42.19 -35.01
N PRO A 244 -22.09 42.17 -35.06
CA PRO A 244 -21.21 42.27 -33.90
C PRO A 244 -20.86 43.75 -33.61
N ALA A 245 -20.88 44.16 -32.34
CA ALA A 245 -20.15 45.34 -31.89
C ALA A 245 -20.02 45.36 -30.35
N ALA A 246 -18.78 45.61 -29.92
CA ALA A 246 -18.35 46.33 -28.72
C ALA A 246 -17.40 45.51 -27.82
N ILE A 247 -16.12 45.65 -28.15
CA ILE A 247 -14.99 45.49 -27.25
C ILE A 247 -15.20 46.48 -26.09
N ALA A 248 -15.44 45.95 -24.89
CA ALA A 248 -15.31 46.68 -23.64
C ALA A 248 -14.25 45.95 -22.80
N THR A 249 -13.09 46.58 -22.69
CA THR A 249 -12.00 46.21 -21.80
C THR A 249 -12.51 46.12 -20.35
N ARG A 250 -12.43 44.94 -19.75
CA ARG A 250 -12.61 44.74 -18.30
C ARG A 250 -11.22 44.77 -17.64
N PRO A 251 -11.06 45.45 -16.51
CA PRO A 251 -9.76 45.62 -15.88
C PRO A 251 -9.24 44.27 -15.35
N GLU A 252 -7.98 43.98 -15.67
CA GLU A 252 -7.18 42.97 -15.00
C GLU A 252 -7.09 43.30 -13.50
N GLY A 253 -7.19 42.28 -12.65
CA GLY A 253 -6.87 42.41 -11.23
C GLY A 253 -7.89 41.84 -10.25
N ALA A 254 -8.27 40.58 -10.40
CA ALA A 254 -8.82 39.81 -9.29
C ALA A 254 -8.32 38.37 -9.37
N MET A 255 -7.11 38.14 -8.86
CA MET A 255 -6.65 36.79 -8.51
C MET A 255 -7.61 36.23 -7.46
N THR A 256 -8.55 35.39 -7.88
CA THR A 256 -9.17 34.43 -6.98
C THR A 256 -8.05 33.47 -6.55
N ARG A 257 -7.51 33.68 -5.35
CA ARG A 257 -6.68 32.66 -4.70
C ARG A 257 -7.57 31.43 -4.53
N SER A 258 -7.42 30.44 -5.41
CA SER A 258 -7.94 29.12 -5.09
C SER A 258 -7.20 28.67 -3.84
N LYS A 259 -7.92 28.54 -2.73
CA LYS A 259 -7.42 27.78 -1.59
C LYS A 259 -7.14 26.39 -2.14
N GLY A 260 -5.86 26.07 -2.31
CA GLY A 260 -5.43 24.79 -2.87
C GLY A 260 -6.15 23.66 -2.15
N ALA A 261 -6.90 22.86 -2.89
CA ALA A 261 -7.47 21.64 -2.36
C ALA A 261 -6.31 20.73 -1.96
N MET A 262 -6.09 20.58 -0.65
CA MET A 262 -5.09 19.68 -0.09
C MET A 262 -5.36 18.25 -0.58
N THR A 263 -4.32 17.55 -1.01
CA THR A 263 -4.47 16.15 -1.46
C THR A 263 -4.75 15.24 -0.26
N VAL A 264 -5.37 14.08 -0.49
CA VAL A 264 -5.61 13.08 0.58
C VAL A 264 -4.31 12.61 1.22
N ALA A 265 -3.25 12.43 0.43
CA ALA A 265 -1.92 12.07 0.93
C ALA A 265 -1.33 13.17 1.81
N GLU A 266 -1.52 14.44 1.45
CA GLU A 266 -1.08 15.59 2.23
C GLU A 266 -1.92 15.77 3.51
N ALA A 267 -3.23 15.51 3.45
CA ALA A 267 -4.09 15.44 4.61
C ALA A 267 -3.69 14.30 5.55
N GLY A 268 -3.36 13.12 5.02
CA GLY A 268 -2.89 11.97 5.78
C GLY A 268 -1.53 12.23 6.44
N ARG A 269 -0.59 12.82 5.70
CA ARG A 269 0.73 13.22 6.23
C ARG A 269 0.58 14.27 7.31
N LYS A 270 -0.26 15.29 7.09
CA LYS A 270 -0.54 16.33 8.08
C LYS A 270 -1.24 15.76 9.31
N GLY A 271 -2.17 14.82 9.13
CA GLY A 271 -2.83 14.10 10.21
C GLY A 271 -1.85 13.28 11.04
N GLY A 272 -1.00 12.47 10.38
CA GLY A 272 0.05 11.69 11.03
C GLY A 272 1.05 12.56 11.79
N ALA A 273 1.51 13.66 11.18
CA ALA A 273 2.40 14.62 11.82
C ALA A 273 1.76 15.32 13.02
N THR A 274 0.47 15.68 12.92
CA THR A 274 -0.26 16.30 14.02
C THR A 274 -0.48 15.32 15.17
N THR A 275 -0.82 14.07 14.88
CA THR A 275 -0.95 13.00 15.88
C THR A 275 0.39 12.72 16.56
N ALA A 276 1.48 12.65 15.79
CA ALA A 276 2.83 12.44 16.33
C ALA A 276 3.27 13.59 17.24
N GLN A 277 3.00 14.84 16.83
CA GLN A 277 3.28 16.03 17.63
C GLN A 277 2.44 16.06 18.91
N ARG A 278 1.19 15.63 18.85
CA ARG A 278 0.25 15.65 19.99
C ARG A 278 0.55 14.57 21.04
N HIS A 279 0.97 13.39 20.60
CA HIS A 279 1.01 12.21 21.46
C HIS A 279 2.43 11.74 21.82
N GLY A 280 3.46 12.17 21.08
CA GLY A 280 4.85 11.84 21.38
C GLY A 280 5.19 10.35 21.26
N PRO A 281 6.46 9.97 21.51
CA PRO A 281 6.94 8.59 21.30
C PRO A 281 6.32 7.58 22.27
N GLU A 282 6.03 7.97 23.52
CA GLU A 282 5.47 7.06 24.53
C GLU A 282 4.08 6.54 24.14
N PHE A 283 3.27 7.34 23.44
CA PHE A 283 1.98 6.89 22.93
C PHE A 283 2.13 5.76 21.92
N TYR A 284 3.07 5.88 20.98
CA TYR A 284 3.33 4.82 19.99
C TYR A 284 3.91 3.57 20.64
N GLU A 285 4.77 3.73 21.64
CA GLU A 285 5.28 2.62 22.42
C GLU A 285 4.16 1.89 23.17
N GLN A 286 3.25 2.63 23.81
CA GLN A 286 2.11 2.06 24.53
C GLN A 286 1.13 1.32 23.60
N ILE A 287 0.75 1.91 22.47
CA ILE A 287 -0.13 1.23 21.50
C ILE A 287 0.56 0.03 20.85
N GLY A 288 1.87 0.11 20.61
CA GLY A 288 2.68 -1.01 20.13
C GLY A 288 2.74 -2.15 21.14
N LYS A 289 3.02 -1.85 22.41
CA LYS A 289 2.98 -2.83 23.52
C LYS A 289 1.61 -3.46 23.68
N LYS A 290 0.54 -2.65 23.60
CA LYS A 290 -0.84 -3.14 23.66
C LYS A 290 -1.15 -4.07 22.49
N GLY A 291 -0.81 -3.67 21.26
CA GLY A 291 -1.00 -4.49 20.06
C GLY A 291 -0.21 -5.80 20.10
N GLY A 292 1.03 -5.75 20.56
CA GLY A 292 1.88 -6.93 20.76
C GLY A 292 1.30 -7.89 21.80
N ARG A 293 0.86 -7.36 22.96
CA ARG A 293 0.23 -8.17 24.01
C ARG A 293 -1.06 -8.81 23.55
N THR A 294 -1.95 -8.06 22.90
CA THR A 294 -3.21 -8.59 22.37
C THR A 294 -2.98 -9.66 21.30
N THR A 295 -1.98 -9.47 20.44
CA THR A 295 -1.56 -10.50 19.47
C THR A 295 -1.07 -11.76 20.19
N ALA A 296 -0.25 -11.59 21.23
CA ALA A 296 0.28 -12.72 21.98
C ALA A 296 -0.77 -13.48 22.78
N GLU A 297 -1.71 -12.78 23.42
CA GLU A 297 -2.86 -13.38 24.10
C GLU A 297 -3.75 -14.17 23.13
N ARG A 298 -3.95 -13.65 21.92
CA ARG A 298 -4.81 -14.28 20.91
C ARG A 298 -4.19 -15.53 20.29
N HIS A 299 -2.88 -15.53 20.08
CA HIS A 299 -2.21 -16.53 19.26
C HIS A 299 -1.32 -17.51 20.05
N GLY A 300 -0.95 -17.18 21.29
CA GLY A 300 -0.16 -18.05 22.17
C GLY A 300 1.28 -18.27 21.72
N SER A 301 2.00 -19.12 22.44
CA SER A 301 3.41 -19.45 22.19
C SER A 301 3.64 -20.16 20.85
N ASP A 302 2.73 -21.06 20.48
CA ASP A 302 2.87 -21.94 19.32
C ASP A 302 2.87 -21.14 18.00
N PHE A 303 2.16 -20.02 17.97
CA PHE A 303 2.20 -19.09 16.85
C PHE A 303 3.57 -18.45 16.68
N TYR A 304 4.17 -17.94 17.77
CA TYR A 304 5.51 -17.36 17.72
C TYR A 304 6.59 -18.39 17.40
N GLU A 305 6.45 -19.61 17.92
CA GLU A 305 7.34 -20.72 17.59
C GLU A 305 7.24 -21.08 16.10
N GLN A 306 6.03 -21.15 15.54
CA GLN A 306 5.83 -21.44 14.12
C GLN A 306 6.38 -20.35 13.21
N ILE A 307 6.08 -19.07 13.48
CA ILE A 307 6.61 -17.98 12.65
C ILE A 307 8.13 -17.85 12.81
N GLY A 308 8.66 -18.12 13.99
CA GLY A 308 10.10 -18.17 14.26
C GLY A 308 10.79 -19.31 13.51
N LYS A 309 10.22 -20.53 13.56
CA LYS A 309 10.72 -21.68 12.79
C LYS A 309 10.65 -21.42 11.29
N ARG A 310 9.53 -20.89 10.79
CA ARG A 310 9.35 -20.57 9.37
C ARG A 310 10.32 -19.49 8.92
N GLY A 311 10.50 -18.42 9.70
CA GLY A 311 11.49 -17.38 9.44
C GLY A 311 12.92 -17.93 9.45
N GLY A 312 13.28 -18.72 10.45
CA GLY A 312 14.60 -19.35 10.55
C GLY A 312 14.88 -20.35 9.44
N GLN A 313 13.90 -21.19 9.07
CA GLN A 313 14.01 -22.08 7.92
C GLN A 313 14.19 -21.29 6.63
N LYS A 314 13.44 -20.20 6.45
CA LYS A 314 13.58 -19.36 5.26
C LYS A 314 14.96 -18.71 5.17
N VAL A 315 15.48 -18.17 6.28
CA VAL A 315 16.85 -17.61 6.34
C VAL A 315 17.90 -18.70 6.06
N LYS A 316 17.69 -19.92 6.56
CA LYS A 316 18.57 -21.07 6.29
C LYS A 316 18.55 -21.53 4.84
N GLU A 317 17.39 -21.55 4.21
CA GLU A 317 17.26 -21.83 2.78
C GLU A 317 17.93 -20.74 1.93
N LEU A 318 17.73 -19.47 2.28
CA LEU A 318 18.24 -18.33 1.51
C LEU A 318 19.76 -18.17 1.63
N TYR A 319 20.31 -18.27 2.84
CA TYR A 319 21.69 -17.87 3.09
C TYR A 319 22.63 -19.03 3.48
N GLY A 320 22.08 -20.22 3.71
CA GLY A 320 22.84 -21.43 3.97
C GLY A 320 23.70 -21.41 5.25
N PRO A 321 24.50 -22.45 5.50
CA PRO A 321 25.27 -22.58 6.73
C PRO A 321 26.40 -21.55 6.88
N ARG A 322 26.96 -21.03 5.78
CA ARG A 322 28.03 -20.01 5.84
C ARG A 322 27.53 -18.67 6.39
N PHE A 323 26.27 -18.33 6.17
CA PHE A 323 25.67 -17.12 6.73
C PHE A 323 25.53 -17.19 8.25
N TYR A 324 25.04 -18.32 8.79
CA TYR A 324 24.98 -18.52 10.24
C TYR A 324 26.37 -18.49 10.89
N GLY A 325 27.38 -19.05 10.22
CA GLY A 325 28.77 -18.92 10.66
C GLY A 325 29.26 -17.47 10.68
N LYS A 326 28.92 -16.68 9.65
CA LYS A 326 29.30 -15.26 9.56
C LYS A 326 28.63 -14.40 10.62
N ILE A 327 27.31 -14.51 10.80
CA ILE A 327 26.59 -13.75 11.83
C ILE A 327 26.97 -14.21 13.24
N GLY A 328 27.24 -15.51 13.42
CA GLY A 328 27.75 -16.06 14.68
C GLY A 328 29.14 -15.51 15.01
N LYS A 329 30.02 -15.39 14.02
CA LYS A 329 31.33 -14.74 14.19
C LYS A 329 31.20 -13.26 14.53
N ILE A 330 30.37 -12.51 13.81
CA ILE A 330 30.12 -11.09 14.10
C ILE A 330 29.58 -10.90 15.53
N GLY A 331 28.63 -11.73 15.95
CA GLY A 331 28.09 -11.71 17.30
C GLY A 331 29.13 -12.11 18.35
N GLY A 332 29.93 -13.15 18.09
CA GLY A 332 31.00 -13.61 18.96
C GLY A 332 32.11 -12.56 19.12
N ASP A 333 32.52 -11.93 18.03
CA ASP A 333 33.50 -10.84 18.02
C ASP A 333 32.98 -9.65 18.84
N ALA A 334 31.72 -9.24 18.65
CA ALA A 334 31.10 -8.16 19.42
C ALA A 334 30.98 -8.46 20.92
N VAL A 335 30.67 -9.71 21.30
CA VAL A 335 30.62 -10.14 22.70
C VAL A 335 32.03 -10.18 23.29
N SER A 336 33.03 -10.64 22.53
CA SER A 336 34.42 -10.72 22.97
C SER A 336 35.10 -9.35 23.08
N GLU A 337 34.65 -8.38 22.30
CA GLU A 337 35.07 -6.98 22.44
C GLU A 337 34.46 -6.32 23.69
N LYS A 338 33.22 -6.69 24.03
CA LYS A 338 32.51 -6.15 25.20
C LYS A 338 32.96 -6.79 26.52
N TYR A 339 33.33 -8.06 26.51
CA TYR A 339 33.68 -8.82 27.71
C TYR A 339 35.07 -9.46 27.57
N GLY A 340 35.92 -9.26 28.56
CA GLY A 340 37.28 -9.80 28.58
C GLY A 340 37.34 -11.32 28.80
N HIS A 341 38.56 -11.88 28.74
CA HIS A 341 38.83 -13.32 28.85
C HIS A 341 38.21 -13.98 30.10
N GLU A 342 38.12 -13.26 31.22
CA GLU A 342 37.53 -13.75 32.47
C GLU A 342 36.05 -14.14 32.32
N HIS A 343 35.29 -13.42 31.48
CA HIS A 343 33.87 -13.72 31.24
C HIS A 343 33.70 -15.07 30.54
N PHE A 344 34.55 -15.39 29.56
CA PHE A 344 34.50 -16.66 28.86
C PHE A 344 35.00 -17.83 29.71
N GLU A 345 35.97 -17.59 30.59
CA GLU A 345 36.44 -18.58 31.54
C GLU A 345 35.34 -18.96 32.55
N GLU A 346 34.59 -17.97 33.06
CA GLU A 346 33.47 -18.18 33.97
C GLU A 346 32.34 -18.99 33.29
N ILE A 347 31.97 -18.62 32.06
CA ILE A 347 30.94 -19.34 31.29
C ILE A 347 31.42 -20.77 30.98
N GLY A 348 32.69 -20.95 30.65
CA GLY A 348 33.31 -22.26 30.43
C GLY A 348 33.26 -23.16 31.67
N LYS A 349 33.61 -22.62 32.85
CA LYS A 349 33.50 -23.34 34.13
C LYS A 349 32.05 -23.74 34.45
N LYS A 350 31.11 -22.81 34.29
CA LYS A 350 29.67 -23.08 34.49
C LYS A 350 29.15 -24.15 33.52
N GLY A 351 29.55 -24.09 32.25
CA GLY A 351 29.21 -25.11 31.25
C GLY A 351 29.77 -26.48 31.60
N GLY A 352 31.05 -26.56 31.97
CA GLY A 352 31.70 -27.80 32.37
C GLY A 352 31.07 -28.44 33.61
N GLN A 353 30.75 -27.64 34.62
CA GLN A 353 30.01 -28.10 35.80
C GLN A 353 28.64 -28.66 35.45
N LYS A 354 27.93 -28.02 34.51
CA LYS A 354 26.61 -28.49 34.08
C LYS A 354 26.67 -29.83 33.35
N VAL A 355 27.67 -30.00 32.49
CA VAL A 355 27.91 -31.28 31.79
C VAL A 355 28.27 -32.38 32.79
N ALA A 356 29.14 -32.09 33.76
CA ALA A 356 29.49 -33.05 34.82
C ALA A 356 28.26 -33.47 35.65
N GLU A 357 27.39 -32.52 36.01
CA GLU A 357 26.13 -32.78 36.72
C GLU A 357 25.18 -33.67 35.90
N LEU A 358 25.04 -33.41 34.59
CA LEU A 358 24.19 -34.21 33.70
C LEU A 358 24.72 -35.64 33.55
N ILE A 359 26.04 -35.82 33.43
CA ILE A 359 26.67 -37.14 33.38
C ILE A 359 26.46 -37.89 34.70
N ALA A 360 26.60 -37.22 35.84
CA ALA A 360 26.36 -37.81 37.15
C ALA A 360 24.90 -38.28 37.31
N ARG A 361 23.92 -37.45 36.90
CA ARG A 361 22.50 -37.86 36.92
C ARG A 361 22.21 -39.01 35.96
N GLY A 362 22.78 -38.99 34.75
CA GLY A 362 22.60 -40.08 33.78
C GLY A 362 23.12 -41.42 34.29
N ARG A 363 24.23 -41.41 35.02
CA ARG A 363 24.80 -42.60 35.69
C ARG A 363 24.00 -43.08 36.90
N GLN A 364 23.22 -42.22 37.53
CA GLN A 364 22.33 -42.57 38.65
C GLN A 364 20.95 -43.04 38.17
N ALA A 365 20.57 -42.71 36.93
CA ALA A 365 19.33 -43.11 36.29
C ALA A 365 19.47 -44.37 35.42
N SER A 366 20.68 -44.92 35.30
CA SER A 366 21.01 -46.23 34.71
C SER A 366 21.29 -47.22 35.83
#